data_AF-A0A452ZP41-F1
#
_entry.id   AF-A0A452ZP41-F1
#
_cell.length_a   1.000
_cell.length_b   1.000
_cell.length_c   1.000
_cell.angle_alpha   90.00
_cell.angle_beta   90.00
_cell.angle_gamma   90.00
#
_symmetry.space_group_name_H-M   'P 1'
#
loop_
_entity.id
_entity.type
_entity.pdbx_description
1 polymer ?
#
loop_
_entity_poly.entity_id
_entity_poly.type
_entity_poly.pdbx_seq_one_letter_code
_entity_poly.pdbx_strand_id
1 'polypeptide(L)' 'VPEKKAKDWCVSKGDIPYFETSAKDDYNVDTAFLCIAKLALEHEHDQDIYFNSVAEQGPKTGEQMSGCAC' A
#
# COMPACT_ATOMS: atom_id res chain seq x y z
N VAL A 1 12.96 -15.65 -5.38
CA VAL A 1 12.06 -16.43 -4.50
C VAL A 1 11.34 -17.44 -5.38
N PRO A 2 11.24 -18.73 -5.02
CA PRO A 2 10.48 -19.68 -5.81
C PRO A 2 8.99 -19.32 -5.80
N GLU A 3 8.33 -19.35 -6.96
CA GLU A 3 6.91 -19.01 -7.13
C GLU A 3 6.03 -19.72 -6.08
N LYS A 4 6.20 -21.03 -5.95
CA LYS A 4 5.47 -21.86 -4.98
C LYS A 4 5.57 -21.32 -3.56
N LYS A 5 6.77 -20.92 -3.11
CA LYS A 5 6.96 -20.40 -1.75
C LYS A 5 6.22 -19.08 -1.53
N ALA A 6 6.17 -18.22 -2.56
CA ALA A 6 5.45 -16.96 -2.47
C ALA A 6 3.92 -17.18 -2.45
N LYS A 7 3.41 -18.06 -3.33
CA LYS A 7 1.99 -18.47 -3.35
C LYS A 7 1.56 -19.11 -2.02
N ASP A 8 2.34 -20.06 -1.51
CA ASP A 8 2.06 -20.72 -0.22
C ASP A 8 1.99 -19.70 0.93
N TRP A 9 2.87 -18.69 0.92
CA TRP A 9 2.84 -17.62 1.91
C TRP A 9 1.59 -16.75 1.78
N CYS A 10 1.21 -16.35 0.57
CA CYS A 10 0.00 -15.59 0.29
C CYS A 10 -1.26 -16.29 0.81
N VAL A 11 -1.41 -17.58 0.53
CA VAL A 11 -2.49 -18.42 1.07
C VAL A 11 -2.48 -18.41 2.60
N SER A 12 -1.30 -18.57 3.22
CA SER A 12 -1.16 -18.58 4.68
C SER A 12 -1.50 -17.24 5.37
N LYS A 13 -1.55 -16.14 4.62
CA LYS A 13 -1.78 -14.78 5.12
C LYS A 13 -3.20 -14.26 4.89
N GLY A 14 -4.15 -15.17 4.70
CA GLY A 14 -5.53 -14.81 4.42
C GLY A 14 -5.82 -14.74 2.93
N ASP A 15 -5.19 -15.63 2.15
CA ASP A 15 -5.41 -15.75 0.71
C ASP A 15 -5.13 -14.45 -0.05
N ILE A 16 -4.02 -13.79 0.29
CA ILE A 16 -3.60 -12.54 -0.36
C ILE A 16 -3.38 -12.78 -1.86
N PRO A 17 -3.94 -11.95 -2.77
CA PRO A 17 -3.66 -12.07 -4.19
C PRO A 17 -2.17 -12.02 -4.52
N TYR A 18 -1.71 -12.94 -5.36
CA TYR A 18 -0.31 -13.03 -5.80
C TYR A 18 -0.17 -12.66 -7.29
N PHE A 19 0.82 -11.82 -7.61
CA PHE A 19 1.15 -11.42 -8.97
C PHE A 19 2.66 -11.52 -9.21
N GLU A 20 3.06 -12.12 -10.33
CA GLU A 20 4.39 -11.94 -10.88
C GLU A 20 4.40 -10.70 -11.79
N THR A 21 5.31 -9.76 -11.53
CA THR A 21 5.37 -8.47 -12.24
C THR A 21 6.75 -8.22 -12.82
N SER A 22 6.82 -7.59 -14.00
CA SER A 22 8.07 -7.04 -14.54
C SER A 22 7.86 -5.58 -14.89
N ALA A 23 8.47 -4.67 -14.13
CA ALA A 23 8.42 -3.24 -14.43
C ALA A 23 9.14 -2.90 -15.75
N LYS A 24 10.14 -3.70 -16.13
CA LYS A 24 10.85 -3.52 -17.40
C LYS A 24 9.96 -3.81 -18.59
N ASP A 25 9.16 -4.87 -18.48
CA ASP A 25 8.33 -5.39 -19.57
C ASP A 25 6.86 -4.94 -19.46
N ASP A 26 6.57 -4.01 -18.54
CA ASP A 26 5.22 -3.55 -18.20
C ASP A 26 4.22 -4.70 -17.95
N TYR A 27 4.71 -5.76 -17.31
CA TYR A 27 3.94 -6.98 -17.10
C TYR A 27 3.28 -6.96 -15.73
N ASN A 28 1.95 -7.05 -15.71
CA ASN A 28 1.07 -7.17 -14.53
C ASN A 28 1.17 -6.04 -13.49
N VAL A 29 1.88 -4.95 -13.77
CA VAL A 29 2.01 -3.83 -12.83
C VAL A 29 0.64 -3.19 -12.59
N ASP A 30 -0.03 -2.72 -13.65
CA ASP A 30 -1.35 -2.09 -13.53
C ASP A 30 -2.39 -3.03 -12.92
N THR A 31 -2.41 -4.29 -13.36
CA THR A 31 -3.34 -5.29 -12.83
C THR A 31 -3.18 -5.50 -11.33
N ALA A 32 -1.95 -5.56 -10.83
CA ALA A 32 -1.69 -5.73 -9.39
C ALA A 32 -2.17 -4.51 -8.59
N PHE A 33 -1.88 -3.29 -9.05
CA PHE A 33 -2.31 -2.07 -8.38
C PHE A 33 -3.84 -1.87 -8.44
N LEU A 34 -4.47 -2.18 -9.57
CA LEU A 34 -5.92 -2.13 -9.71
C LEU A 34 -6.62 -3.15 -8.81
N CYS A 35 -6.02 -4.34 -8.63
CA CYS A 35 -6.57 -5.37 -7.74
C CYS A 35 -6.63 -4.88 -6.30
N ILE A 36 -5.54 -4.32 -5.76
CA ILE A 36 -5.54 -3.82 -4.38
C ILE A 36 -6.45 -2.59 -4.21
N ALA A 37 -6.53 -1.72 -5.21
CA ALA A 37 -7.46 -0.58 -5.17
C ALA A 37 -8.91 -1.05 -5.08
N LYS A 38 -9.32 -2.04 -5.90
CA LYS A 38 -10.66 -2.61 -5.85
C LYS A 38 -10.97 -3.27 -4.51
N LEU A 39 -10.02 -4.07 -3.99
CA LEU A 39 -10.17 -4.69 -2.68
C LEU A 39 -10.32 -3.64 -1.59
N ALA A 40 -9.55 -2.55 -1.62
CA ALA A 40 -9.70 -1.47 -0.66
C ALA A 40 -11.11 -0.85 -0.69
N LEU A 41 -11.62 -0.53 -1.90
CA LEU A 41 -12.98 -0.01 -2.09
C LEU A 41 -14.06 -0.95 -1.54
N GLU A 42 -13.90 -2.27 -1.73
CA GLU A 42 -14.84 -3.28 -1.23
C GLU A 42 -14.83 -3.41 0.31
N HIS A 43 -13.72 -3.04 0.96
CA HIS A 43 -13.53 -3.17 2.41
C HIS A 43 -13.57 -1.82 3.16
N GLU A 44 -14.02 -0.72 2.52
CA GLU A 44 -14.01 0.63 3.12
C GLU A 44 -14.76 0.71 4.47
N HIS A 45 -15.82 -0.09 4.67
CA HIS A 45 -16.57 -0.10 5.93
C HIS A 45 -15.77 -0.62 7.14
N ASP A 46 -14.66 -1.34 6.92
CA ASP A 46 -13.78 -1.85 7.99
C ASP A 46 -12.54 -0.94 8.24
N GLN A 47 -12.31 0.10 7.41
CA GLN A 47 -11.05 0.87 7.38
C GLN A 47 -11.11 2.27 8.03
N ASP A 48 -12.27 2.73 8.52
CA ASP A 48 -12.41 4.03 9.22
C ASP A 48 -11.45 4.19 10.41
N ILE A 49 -10.95 3.08 10.97
CA ILE A 49 -10.02 3.09 12.11
C ILE A 49 -8.60 3.50 11.68
N TYR A 50 -8.15 3.18 10.47
CA TYR A 50 -6.77 3.43 10.03
C TYR A 50 -6.58 4.81 9.40
N PHE A 51 -7.57 5.32 8.67
CA PHE A 51 -7.46 6.60 7.95
C PHE A 51 -7.40 7.83 8.87
N ASN A 52 -8.03 7.75 10.06
CA ASN A 52 -7.93 8.80 11.09
C ASN A 52 -6.50 9.02 11.60
N SER A 53 -5.65 7.98 11.62
CA SER A 53 -4.28 8.09 12.14
C SER A 53 -3.32 8.83 11.20
N VAL A 54 -3.58 8.80 9.88
CA VAL A 54 -2.75 9.45 8.86
C VAL A 54 -3.19 10.91 8.65
N ALA A 55 -4.50 11.19 8.75
CA ALA A 55 -5.03 12.55 8.60
C ALA A 55 -4.57 13.50 9.73
N GLU A 56 -4.28 13.00 10.93
CA GLU A 56 -3.83 13.83 12.06
C GLU A 56 -2.36 14.29 11.98
N GLN A 57 -1.56 13.78 11.03
CA GLN A 57 -0.15 14.16 10.86
C GLN A 57 0.09 15.24 9.79
N GLY A 58 -0.97 15.89 9.30
CA GLY A 58 -0.83 17.12 8.52
C GLY A 58 -0.12 18.21 9.34
N PRO A 59 0.86 18.95 8.78
CA PRO A 59 1.60 19.95 9.53
C PRO A 59 0.63 21.06 9.94
N LYS A 60 0.46 21.23 11.26
CA LYS A 60 -0.17 22.41 11.84
C LYS A 60 0.66 23.62 11.41
N THR A 61 0.08 24.47 10.57
CA THR A 61 0.62 25.78 10.24
C THR A 61 0.85 26.53 11.55
N GLY A 62 2.12 26.69 11.92
CA GLY A 62 2.54 27.25 13.19
C GLY A 62 3.99 27.69 13.09
N GLU A 63 4.16 28.94 12.71
CA GLU A 63 5.37 29.76 12.69
C GLU A 63 6.39 29.41 13.79
N GLN A 64 7.60 28.98 13.40
CA GLN A 64 8.82 29.24 14.18
C GLN A 64 10.09 29.05 13.33
N MET A 65 10.78 30.18 13.12
CA MET A 65 12.08 30.32 12.48
C MET A 65 13.15 29.44 13.16
N SER A 66 13.99 28.75 12.37
CA SER A 66 15.43 28.62 12.70
C SER A 66 16.24 28.08 11.51
N GLY A 67 16.95 28.99 10.85
CA GLY A 67 18.27 28.89 10.23
C GLY A 67 18.76 27.59 9.58
N CYS A 68 19.07 27.69 8.28
CA CYS A 68 19.99 26.80 7.58
C CYS A 68 21.43 27.06 8.06
N ALA A 69 22.15 26.01 8.45
CA ALA A 69 23.61 26.04 8.52
C ALA A 69 24.15 25.41 7.22
N CYS A 70 25.02 26.16 6.54
CA CYS A 70 25.70 25.79 5.30
C CYS A 70 26.47 24.48 5.40
#